data_AF-A0A956GNQ9-F1
#
_entry.id   AF-A0A956GNQ9-F1
#
_cell.length_a   1.000
_cell.length_b   1.000
_cell.length_c   1.000
_cell.angle_alpha   90.00
_cell.angle_beta   90.00
_cell.angle_gamma   90.00
#
_symmetry.space_group_name_H-M   'P 1'
#
loop_
_entity.id
_entity.type
_entity.pdbx_description
1 polymer ?
#
loop_
_entity_poly.entity_id
_entity_poly.type
_entity_poly.pdbx_seq_one_letter_code
_entity_poly.pdbx_strand_id
1 'polypeptide(L)'
;MRVHYRNGDAQLVAGDGIARLSGMADYTEMQVALRKYLGELRGFDIVHGKRVPRTLNADVQQLAAIWDRAMSRARMDVFGMKGALARWQATAAEIAALTSSSDPTAVYENNARFWDTTNRIAIRLQVAAEEPPDLTLTDALVDNLKALPDRVATAAGWLLDAAGDAASSAADLAGEAAAGAGTAAARGLSPIFRPLLIGAGLFGGGYLLTRAM
;
A
#
# COMPACT_ATOMS: atom_id res chain seq x y z
N MET A 1 20.49 -5.94 23.26
CA MET A 1 19.07 -5.55 23.37
C MET A 1 18.25 -6.83 23.37
N ARG A 2 17.82 -7.27 24.56
CA ARG A 2 17.20 -8.58 24.79
C ARG A 2 15.68 -8.36 24.76
N VAL A 3 15.02 -8.80 23.69
CA VAL A 3 13.55 -8.69 23.56
C VAL A 3 12.95 -9.64 24.60
N HIS A 4 12.34 -9.08 25.64
CA HIS A 4 11.61 -9.84 26.64
C HIS A 4 10.25 -10.23 26.04
N TYR A 5 10.14 -11.48 25.60
CA TYR A 5 8.86 -12.08 25.22
C TYR A 5 7.99 -12.17 26.47
N ARG A 6 6.97 -11.31 26.55
CA ARG A 6 5.92 -11.38 27.58
C ARG A 6 4.61 -11.75 26.93
N ASN A 7 4.45 -13.03 26.61
CA ASN A 7 3.15 -13.71 26.60
C ASN A 7 3.41 -15.23 26.70
N GLY A 8 2.66 -15.86 27.59
CA GLY A 8 3.03 -17.10 28.30
C GLY A 8 3.49 -18.26 27.43
N ASP A 9 4.60 -18.87 27.87
CA ASP A 9 4.99 -20.28 27.78
C ASP A 9 4.21 -21.19 26.81
N ALA A 10 4.23 -20.88 25.52
CA ALA A 10 4.00 -21.88 24.49
C ALA A 10 5.24 -22.78 24.41
N GLN A 11 5.42 -23.67 25.41
CA GLN A 11 6.37 -24.77 25.29
C GLN A 11 6.06 -25.54 24.01
N LEU A 12 7.10 -25.80 23.23
CA LEU A 12 6.97 -26.41 21.92
C LEU A 12 6.64 -27.91 22.07
N VAL A 13 5.38 -28.26 22.31
CA VAL A 13 4.94 -29.67 22.32
C VAL A 13 5.11 -30.24 20.91
N ALA A 14 5.85 -31.35 20.79
CA ALA A 14 6.10 -32.05 19.54
C ALA A 14 4.82 -32.75 19.08
N GLY A 15 3.97 -32.04 18.32
CA GLY A 15 2.73 -32.60 17.78
C GLY A 15 1.86 -31.59 17.03
N ASP A 16 1.81 -30.33 17.51
CA ASP A 16 0.88 -29.32 16.97
C ASP A 16 1.42 -28.49 15.78
N GLY A 17 2.65 -28.77 15.34
CA GLY A 17 3.22 -28.32 14.07
C GLY A 17 3.16 -26.82 13.77
N ILE A 18 3.05 -26.49 12.47
CA ILE A 18 2.91 -25.12 11.95
C ILE A 18 1.58 -24.48 12.40
N ALA A 19 0.54 -25.30 12.62
CA ALA A 19 -0.81 -24.85 12.91
C ALA A 19 -0.92 -24.02 14.20
N ARG A 20 -0.16 -24.34 15.25
CA ARG A 20 -0.16 -23.57 16.50
C ARG A 20 0.25 -22.10 16.33
N LEU A 21 1.07 -21.81 15.33
CA LEU A 21 1.56 -20.46 15.07
C LEU A 21 0.49 -19.56 14.44
N SER A 22 -0.60 -20.15 13.91
CA SER A 22 -1.71 -19.41 13.30
C SER A 22 -2.59 -18.61 14.28
N GLY A 23 -2.42 -18.82 15.59
CA GLY A 23 -3.16 -18.11 16.63
C GLY A 23 -2.52 -16.81 17.12
N MET A 24 -1.35 -16.43 16.58
CA MET A 24 -0.65 -15.21 16.97
C MET A 24 -1.40 -13.97 16.48
N ALA A 25 -1.63 -13.01 17.39
CA ALA A 25 -2.31 -11.75 17.07
C ALA A 25 -1.42 -10.82 16.23
N ASP A 26 -0.10 -10.86 16.46
CA ASP A 26 0.87 -10.11 15.68
C ASP A 26 1.30 -10.94 14.45
N TYR A 27 0.97 -10.43 13.26
CA TYR A 27 1.25 -11.12 12.01
C TYR A 27 2.73 -11.12 11.65
N THR A 28 3.49 -10.13 12.12
CA THR A 28 4.95 -10.07 11.92
C THR A 28 5.66 -11.06 12.83
N GLU A 29 5.24 -11.17 14.10
CA GLU A 29 5.72 -12.21 15.01
C GLU A 29 5.39 -13.61 14.48
N MET A 30 4.16 -13.80 13.97
CA MET A 30 3.77 -15.05 13.30
C MET A 30 4.73 -15.41 12.17
N GLN A 31 5.04 -14.45 11.29
CA GLN A 31 5.95 -14.68 10.16
C GLN A 31 7.35 -15.07 10.63
N VAL A 32 7.89 -14.37 11.63
CA VAL A 32 9.22 -14.66 12.20
C VAL A 32 9.23 -16.03 12.86
N ALA A 33 8.18 -16.38 13.61
CA ALA A 33 8.05 -17.67 14.26
C ALA A 33 7.98 -18.83 13.26
N LEU A 34 7.21 -18.67 12.17
CA LEU A 34 7.14 -19.65 11.08
C LEU A 34 8.50 -19.85 10.41
N ARG A 35 9.23 -18.76 10.13
CA ARG A 35 10.59 -18.83 9.55
C ARG A 35 11.56 -19.54 10.47
N LYS A 36 11.53 -19.20 11.76
CA LYS A 36 12.39 -19.80 12.77
C LYS A 36 12.10 -21.29 12.90
N TYR A 37 10.83 -21.67 13.04
CA TYR A 37 10.41 -23.06 13.16
C TYR A 37 10.89 -23.93 11.99
N LEU A 38 10.64 -23.51 10.75
CA LEU A 38 11.10 -24.27 9.57
C LEU A 38 12.61 -24.26 9.42
N GLY A 39 13.26 -23.17 9.80
CA GLY A 39 14.72 -23.06 9.79
C GLY A 39 15.40 -23.99 10.80
N GLU A 40 14.82 -24.18 11.98
CA GLU A 40 15.29 -25.14 12.99
C GLU A 40 15.01 -26.58 12.55
N LEU A 41 13.85 -26.83 11.93
CA LEU A 41 13.45 -28.17 11.50
C LEU A 41 14.23 -28.68 10.28
N ARG A 42 14.52 -27.81 9.30
CA ARG A 42 15.05 -28.21 7.98
C ARG A 42 16.31 -27.48 7.54
N GLY A 43 16.78 -26.52 8.33
CA GLY A 43 17.91 -25.67 7.98
C GLY A 43 17.51 -24.51 7.04
N PHE A 44 18.54 -23.86 6.49
CA PHE A 44 18.40 -22.68 5.66
C PHE A 44 19.17 -22.84 4.36
N ASP A 45 18.58 -22.34 3.28
CA ASP A 45 19.25 -22.11 2.01
C ASP A 45 19.71 -20.64 1.94
N ILE A 46 20.79 -20.38 1.20
CA ILE A 46 21.27 -19.02 0.93
C ILE A 46 20.86 -18.62 -0.48
N VAL A 47 19.95 -17.64 -0.58
CA VAL A 47 19.46 -17.12 -1.87
C VAL A 47 19.73 -15.62 -1.91
N HIS A 48 20.54 -15.17 -2.88
CA HIS A 48 20.98 -13.77 -3.00
C HIS A 48 21.53 -13.18 -1.68
N GLY A 49 22.33 -13.96 -0.95
CA GLY A 49 22.93 -13.56 0.33
C GLY A 49 21.96 -13.53 1.51
N LYS A 50 20.68 -13.90 1.32
CA LYS A 50 19.69 -13.99 2.39
C LYS A 50 19.46 -15.44 2.81
N ARG A 51 19.33 -15.66 4.13
CA ARG A 51 18.93 -16.95 4.69
C ARG A 51 17.43 -17.16 4.50
N VAL A 52 17.06 -18.25 3.83
CA VAL A 52 15.67 -18.63 3.57
C VAL A 52 15.44 -20.02 4.17
N PRO A 53 14.44 -20.24 5.04
CA PRO A 53 14.16 -21.57 5.59
C PRO A 53 13.89 -22.57 4.47
N ARG A 54 14.52 -23.74 4.51
CA ARG A 54 14.22 -24.81 3.53
C ARG A 54 12.78 -25.28 3.75
N THR A 55 11.95 -25.11 2.73
CA THR A 55 10.49 -25.31 2.81
C THR A 55 10.08 -26.31 1.74
N LEU A 56 9.36 -27.36 2.12
CA LEU A 56 8.89 -28.41 1.21
C LEU A 56 7.53 -28.06 0.61
N ASN A 57 7.13 -28.77 -0.44
CA ASN A 57 5.82 -28.62 -1.08
C ASN A 57 4.66 -28.81 -0.08
N ALA A 58 4.74 -29.82 0.80
CA ALA A 58 3.73 -30.02 1.83
C ALA A 58 3.71 -28.90 2.89
N ASP A 59 4.85 -28.29 3.20
CA ASP A 59 4.91 -27.18 4.16
C ASP A 59 4.25 -25.93 3.57
N VAL A 60 4.57 -25.59 2.31
CA VAL A 60 4.06 -24.36 1.69
C VAL A 60 2.54 -24.40 1.51
N GLN A 61 1.95 -25.58 1.30
CA GLN A 61 0.49 -25.75 1.28
C GLN A 61 -0.14 -25.46 2.66
N GLN A 62 0.46 -25.97 3.74
CA GLN A 62 0.00 -25.68 5.11
C GLN A 62 0.15 -24.21 5.45
N LEU A 63 1.29 -23.60 5.09
CA LEU A 63 1.51 -22.17 5.28
C LEU A 63 0.51 -21.34 4.47
N ALA A 64 0.18 -21.75 3.25
CA ALA A 64 -0.81 -21.06 2.43
C ALA A 64 -2.18 -21.03 3.11
N ALA A 65 -2.62 -22.16 3.68
CA ALA A 65 -3.88 -22.21 4.43
C ALA A 65 -3.88 -21.27 5.66
N ILE A 66 -2.73 -21.07 6.32
CA ILE A 66 -2.60 -20.12 7.43
C ILE A 66 -2.76 -18.68 6.94
N TRP A 67 -2.06 -18.33 5.86
CA TRP A 67 -2.13 -16.99 5.28
C TRP A 67 -3.50 -16.68 4.67
N ASP A 68 -4.17 -17.65 4.05
CA ASP A 68 -5.57 -17.51 3.59
C ASP A 68 -6.51 -17.16 4.74
N ARG A 69 -6.34 -17.83 5.88
CA ARG A 69 -7.14 -17.55 7.09
C ARG A 69 -6.83 -16.18 7.69
N ALA A 70 -5.58 -15.75 7.66
CA ALA A 70 -5.19 -14.41 8.09
C ALA A 70 -5.81 -13.33 7.17
N MET A 71 -5.72 -13.54 5.85
CA MET A 71 -6.26 -12.62 4.85
C MET A 71 -7.78 -12.54 4.86
N SER A 72 -8.50 -13.63 5.12
CA SER A 72 -9.97 -13.62 5.18
C SER A 72 -10.54 -12.85 6.37
N ARG A 73 -9.73 -12.64 7.42
CA ARG A 73 -10.08 -11.84 8.61
C ARG A 73 -9.60 -10.40 8.53
N ALA A 74 -8.85 -10.06 7.49
CA ALA A 74 -8.20 -8.77 7.41
C ALA A 74 -9.18 -7.66 7.01
N ARG A 75 -8.96 -6.47 7.55
CA ARG A 75 -9.71 -5.25 7.22
C ARG A 75 -9.37 -4.77 5.82
N MET A 76 -10.35 -4.75 4.92
CA MET A 76 -10.17 -4.40 3.50
C MET A 76 -10.32 -2.90 3.20
N ASP A 77 -10.82 -2.14 4.17
CA ASP A 77 -10.96 -0.68 4.15
C ASP A 77 -9.61 0.04 4.30
N VAL A 78 -8.61 -0.61 4.91
CA VAL A 78 -7.27 -0.08 5.10
C VAL A 78 -6.50 0.08 3.78
N PHE A 79 -5.82 1.21 3.62
CA PHE A 79 -5.09 1.54 2.40
C PHE A 79 -4.07 0.45 2.02
N GLY A 80 -4.10 0.03 0.75
CA GLY A 80 -3.17 -0.96 0.20
C GLY A 80 -3.50 -2.43 0.54
N MET A 81 -4.51 -2.72 1.35
CA MET A 81 -4.92 -4.10 1.63
C MET A 81 -5.47 -4.82 0.40
N LYS A 82 -6.20 -4.13 -0.48
CA LYS A 82 -6.63 -4.69 -1.78
C LYS A 82 -5.44 -5.16 -2.64
N GLY A 83 -4.36 -4.37 -2.65
CA GLY A 83 -3.13 -4.72 -3.37
C GLY A 83 -2.38 -5.89 -2.72
N ALA A 84 -2.39 -5.97 -1.39
CA ALA A 84 -1.84 -7.12 -0.66
C ALA A 84 -2.66 -8.39 -0.94
N LEU A 85 -3.99 -8.30 -1.00
CA LEU A 85 -4.87 -9.41 -1.33
C LEU A 85 -4.65 -9.92 -2.75
N ALA A 86 -4.60 -9.03 -3.75
CA ALA A 86 -4.32 -9.43 -5.13
C ALA A 86 -2.96 -10.12 -5.26
N ARG A 87 -1.92 -9.62 -4.56
CA ARG A 87 -0.61 -10.25 -4.52
C ARG A 87 -0.66 -11.63 -3.87
N TRP A 88 -1.37 -11.76 -2.75
CA TRP A 88 -1.54 -13.03 -2.06
C TRP A 88 -2.24 -14.06 -2.94
N GLN A 89 -3.36 -13.68 -3.58
CA GLN A 89 -4.11 -14.56 -4.48
C GLN A 89 -3.24 -15.07 -5.64
N ALA A 90 -2.40 -14.22 -6.23
CA ALA A 90 -1.46 -14.65 -7.26
C ALA A 90 -0.44 -15.67 -6.72
N THR A 91 0.09 -15.46 -5.52
CA THR A 91 1.01 -16.41 -4.87
C THR A 91 0.31 -17.72 -4.47
N ALA A 92 -0.92 -17.68 -3.97
CA ALA A 92 -1.69 -18.88 -3.63
C ALA A 92 -2.01 -19.72 -4.89
N ALA A 93 -2.38 -19.08 -5.99
CA ALA A 93 -2.59 -19.75 -7.27
C ALA A 93 -1.30 -20.42 -7.79
N GLU A 94 -0.16 -19.74 -7.66
CA GLU A 94 1.15 -20.28 -8.02
C GLU A 94 1.53 -21.50 -7.15
N ILE A 95 1.31 -21.43 -5.84
CA ILE A 95 1.51 -22.56 -4.92
C ILE A 95 0.66 -23.75 -5.36
N ALA A 96 -0.63 -23.53 -5.63
CA ALA A 96 -1.53 -24.59 -6.08
C ALA A 96 -1.04 -25.23 -7.40
N ALA A 97 -0.64 -24.41 -8.38
CA ALA A 97 -0.13 -24.90 -9.65
C ALA A 97 1.14 -25.74 -9.48
N LEU A 98 2.11 -25.28 -8.69
CA LEU A 98 3.41 -25.95 -8.52
C LEU A 98 3.37 -27.16 -7.59
N THR A 99 2.39 -27.26 -6.70
CA THR A 99 2.36 -28.32 -5.68
C THR A 99 1.30 -29.40 -5.90
N SER A 100 0.30 -29.17 -6.77
CA SER A 100 -0.84 -30.08 -6.95
C SER A 100 -0.47 -31.50 -7.39
N SER A 101 0.58 -31.67 -8.18
CA SER A 101 1.05 -32.96 -8.70
C SER A 101 2.53 -33.25 -8.40
N SER A 102 3.14 -32.45 -7.53
CA SER A 102 4.57 -32.53 -7.21
C SER A 102 4.82 -33.39 -5.98
N ASP A 103 6.02 -33.95 -5.86
CA ASP A 103 6.44 -34.68 -4.65
C ASP A 103 6.28 -33.78 -3.41
N PRO A 104 5.47 -34.17 -2.41
CA PRO A 104 5.24 -33.37 -1.21
C PRO A 104 6.51 -33.13 -0.39
N THR A 105 7.52 -33.99 -0.55
CA THR A 105 8.80 -33.93 0.17
C THR A 105 9.89 -33.15 -0.57
N ALA A 106 9.65 -32.76 -1.82
CA ALA A 106 10.57 -31.93 -2.58
C ALA A 106 10.58 -30.48 -2.04
N VAL A 107 11.73 -29.82 -2.17
CA VAL A 107 11.87 -28.39 -1.84
C VAL A 107 10.99 -27.58 -2.79
N TYR A 108 10.20 -26.67 -2.24
CA TYR A 108 9.35 -25.80 -3.04
C TYR A 108 10.18 -24.88 -3.94
N GLU A 109 9.94 -24.94 -5.25
CA GLU A 109 10.76 -24.26 -6.26
C GLU A 109 10.87 -22.74 -6.01
N ASN A 110 9.76 -22.11 -5.64
CA ASN A 110 9.68 -20.65 -5.42
C ASN A 110 9.79 -20.25 -3.94
N ASN A 111 10.55 -21.01 -3.14
CA ASN A 111 10.72 -20.83 -1.70
C ASN A 111 11.12 -19.38 -1.31
N ALA A 112 12.15 -18.81 -1.94
CA ALA A 112 12.60 -17.46 -1.59
C ALA A 112 11.53 -16.39 -1.87
N ARG A 113 10.81 -16.50 -2.99
CA ARG A 113 9.74 -15.57 -3.37
C ARG A 113 8.53 -15.68 -2.45
N PHE A 114 8.17 -16.90 -2.04
CA PHE A 114 7.13 -17.14 -1.05
C PHE A 114 7.43 -16.41 0.27
N TRP A 115 8.65 -16.53 0.78
CA TRP A 115 9.04 -15.88 2.04
C TRP A 115 9.11 -14.34 1.94
N ASP A 116 9.54 -13.79 0.80
CA ASP A 116 9.48 -12.34 0.59
C ASP A 116 8.03 -11.84 0.55
N THR A 117 7.16 -12.58 -0.14
CA THR A 117 5.75 -12.22 -0.29
C THR A 117 5.01 -12.25 1.05
N THR A 118 5.18 -13.32 1.82
CA THR A 118 4.56 -13.46 3.14
C THR A 118 5.09 -12.45 4.15
N ASN A 119 6.37 -12.04 4.06
CA ASN A 119 6.89 -10.92 4.86
C ASN A 119 6.14 -9.60 4.58
N ARG A 120 5.91 -9.28 3.31
CA ARG A 120 5.18 -8.06 2.92
C ARG A 120 3.72 -8.12 3.35
N ILE A 121 3.09 -9.29 3.24
CA ILE A 121 1.71 -9.52 3.68
C ILE A 121 1.60 -9.37 5.19
N ALA A 122 2.51 -9.97 5.96
CA ALA A 122 2.56 -9.85 7.41
C ALA A 122 2.58 -8.39 7.87
N ILE A 123 3.46 -7.57 7.28
CA ILE A 123 3.55 -6.14 7.57
C ILE A 123 2.22 -5.44 7.25
N ARG A 124 1.59 -5.76 6.12
CA ARG A 124 0.33 -5.11 5.73
C ARG A 124 -0.84 -5.49 6.63
N LEU A 125 -0.92 -6.77 7.01
CA LEU A 125 -1.90 -7.27 7.97
C LEU A 125 -1.72 -6.63 9.35
N GLN A 126 -0.47 -6.45 9.80
CA GLN A 126 -0.18 -5.78 11.06
C GLN A 126 -0.62 -4.32 11.04
N VAL A 127 -0.29 -3.57 9.97
CA VAL A 127 -0.76 -2.19 9.80
C VAL A 127 -2.30 -2.14 9.84
N ALA A 128 -2.98 -3.06 9.15
CA ALA A 128 -4.44 -3.09 9.14
C ALA A 128 -5.07 -3.49 10.49
N ALA A 129 -4.35 -4.22 11.34
CA ALA A 129 -4.78 -4.58 12.68
C ALA A 129 -4.59 -3.45 13.70
N GLU A 130 -3.55 -2.63 13.52
CA GLU A 130 -3.22 -1.50 14.39
C GLU A 130 -3.95 -0.20 14.03
N GLU A 131 -4.32 -0.03 12.76
CA GLU A 131 -5.03 1.17 12.31
C GLU A 131 -6.40 1.25 13.01
N PRO A 132 -6.72 2.35 13.71
CA PRO A 132 -8.02 2.51 14.33
C PRO A 132 -9.11 2.29 13.26
N PRO A 133 -10.24 1.66 13.60
CA PRO A 133 -11.41 1.72 12.73
C PRO A 133 -11.70 3.19 12.49
N ASP A 134 -11.86 3.58 11.22
CA ASP A 134 -12.08 4.97 10.80
C ASP A 134 -13.50 5.40 11.17
N LEU A 135 -13.76 5.44 12.48
CA LEU A 135 -14.95 5.98 13.12
C LEU A 135 -14.87 7.53 13.12
N THR A 136 -13.67 8.07 12.97
CA THR A 136 -13.38 9.51 12.95
C THR A 136 -13.92 10.22 11.72
N LEU A 137 -13.94 9.58 10.54
CA LEU A 137 -14.54 10.21 9.36
C LEU A 137 -16.06 10.26 9.46
N THR A 138 -16.70 9.23 10.02
CA THR A 138 -18.15 9.27 10.28
C THR A 138 -18.51 10.26 11.36
N ASP A 139 -17.79 10.30 12.47
CA ASP A 139 -18.10 11.22 13.57
C ASP A 139 -17.73 12.67 13.21
N ALA A 140 -16.61 12.93 12.54
CA ALA A 140 -16.26 14.27 12.07
C ALA A 140 -17.16 14.77 10.92
N LEU A 141 -17.71 13.86 10.10
CA LEU A 141 -18.71 14.21 9.09
C LEU A 141 -20.08 14.45 9.73
N VAL A 142 -20.49 13.61 10.68
CA VAL A 142 -21.72 13.78 11.45
C VAL A 142 -21.67 15.04 12.29
N ASP A 143 -20.54 15.35 12.91
CA ASP A 143 -20.34 16.57 13.70
C ASP A 143 -20.24 17.82 12.81
N ASN A 144 -19.64 17.72 11.62
CA ASN A 144 -19.74 18.80 10.62
C ASN A 144 -21.17 18.99 10.09
N LEU A 145 -21.93 17.92 9.90
CA LEU A 145 -23.34 17.98 9.49
C LEU A 145 -24.23 18.54 10.59
N LYS A 146 -23.95 18.22 11.86
CA LYS A 146 -24.63 18.81 13.02
C LYS A 146 -24.27 20.27 13.23
N ALA A 147 -23.07 20.70 12.83
CA ALA A 147 -22.63 22.10 12.83
C ALA A 147 -23.07 22.89 11.58
N LEU A 148 -23.71 22.24 10.58
CA LEU A 148 -24.20 22.93 9.37
C LEU A 148 -25.31 23.96 9.62
N PRO A 149 -26.25 23.84 10.57
CA PRO A 149 -27.28 24.88 10.77
C PRO A 149 -26.65 26.25 11.03
N ASP A 150 -25.62 26.31 11.87
CA ASP A 150 -24.91 27.54 12.22
C ASP A 150 -23.99 28.02 11.09
N ARG A 151 -23.40 27.09 10.31
CA ARG A 151 -22.51 27.42 9.20
C ARG A 151 -23.24 27.79 7.91
N VAL A 152 -24.44 27.26 7.66
CA VAL A 152 -25.29 27.63 6.51
C VAL A 152 -25.88 29.03 6.72
N ALA A 153 -26.24 29.40 7.95
CA ALA A 153 -26.66 30.76 8.29
C ALA A 153 -25.52 31.78 8.09
N THR A 154 -24.30 31.42 8.51
CA THR A 154 -23.11 32.24 8.28
C THR A 154 -22.72 32.24 6.79
N ALA A 155 -22.98 31.15 6.06
CA ALA A 155 -22.65 31.02 4.65
C ALA A 155 -23.56 31.81 3.71
N ALA A 156 -24.84 31.92 4.06
CA ALA A 156 -25.78 32.76 3.34
C ALA A 156 -25.44 34.25 3.47
N GLY A 157 -24.87 34.67 4.61
CA GLY A 157 -24.43 36.05 4.84
C GLY A 157 -23.31 36.49 3.90
N TRP A 158 -22.19 35.76 3.87
CA TRP A 158 -21.06 36.15 2.99
C TRP A 158 -21.37 36.00 1.50
N LEU A 159 -22.30 35.11 1.11
CA LEU A 159 -22.71 34.96 -0.28
C LEU A 159 -23.63 36.10 -0.75
N LEU A 160 -24.43 36.67 0.16
CA LEU A 160 -25.20 37.90 -0.06
C LEU A 160 -24.28 39.13 -0.13
N ASP A 161 -23.26 39.20 0.72
CA ASP A 161 -22.26 40.27 0.70
C ASP A 161 -21.38 40.19 -0.56
N ALA A 162 -20.94 38.98 -0.95
CA ALA A 162 -20.16 38.76 -2.17
C ALA A 162 -20.97 39.01 -3.46
N ALA A 163 -22.28 38.79 -3.44
CA ALA A 163 -23.16 39.16 -4.56
C ALA A 163 -23.35 40.68 -4.65
N GLY A 164 -23.34 41.41 -3.53
CA GLY A 164 -23.33 42.87 -3.49
C GLY A 164 -22.04 43.49 -4.05
N ASP A 165 -20.88 42.91 -3.71
CA ASP A 165 -19.58 43.36 -4.20
C ASP A 165 -19.34 42.99 -5.67
N ALA A 166 -19.91 41.87 -6.14
CA ALA A 166 -19.86 41.47 -7.56
C ALA A 166 -20.77 42.33 -8.46
N ALA A 167 -21.93 42.78 -7.95
CA ALA A 167 -22.79 43.70 -8.70
C ALA A 167 -22.17 45.10 -8.88
N SER A 168 -21.37 45.54 -7.90
CA SER A 168 -20.61 46.79 -7.95
C SER A 168 -19.44 46.69 -8.94
N SER A 169 -18.78 45.54 -8.99
CA SER A 169 -17.63 45.28 -9.88
C SER A 169 -18.05 45.02 -11.34
N ALA A 170 -19.28 44.54 -11.58
CA ALA A 170 -19.83 44.33 -12.92
C ALA A 170 -20.23 45.65 -13.63
N ALA A 171 -20.50 46.72 -12.88
CA ALA A 171 -20.74 48.05 -13.44
C ALA A 171 -19.46 48.69 -14.00
N ASP A 172 -18.31 48.43 -13.38
CA ASP A 172 -17.01 48.93 -13.85
C ASP A 172 -16.39 48.05 -14.96
N LEU A 173 -16.72 46.75 -15.03
CA LEU A 173 -16.20 45.81 -16.04
C LEU A 173 -16.99 45.76 -17.35
N ALA A 174 -18.18 46.33 -17.43
CA ALA A 174 -18.96 46.41 -18.67
C ALA A 174 -18.41 47.45 -19.69
N GLY A 175 -17.45 48.29 -19.28
CA GLY A 175 -16.80 49.27 -20.16
C GLY A 175 -15.59 48.73 -20.94
N GLU A 176 -15.00 47.59 -20.56
CA GLU A 176 -13.67 47.19 -21.06
C GLU A 176 -13.61 45.77 -21.69
N ALA A 177 -14.75 45.08 -21.79
CA ALA A 177 -14.85 43.74 -22.40
C ALA A 177 -15.45 43.74 -23.83
N ALA A 178 -15.31 44.85 -24.57
CA ALA A 178 -15.59 44.91 -26.02
C ALA A 178 -14.31 44.72 -26.88
N ALA A 179 -13.15 44.51 -26.27
CA ALA A 179 -11.90 44.24 -26.97
C ALA A 179 -11.23 42.99 -26.39
N GLY A 180 -11.37 41.84 -27.06
CA GLY A 180 -10.56 40.66 -26.77
C GLY A 180 -11.29 39.35 -26.56
N ALA A 181 -12.32 39.07 -27.34
CA ALA A 181 -12.73 37.69 -27.59
C ALA A 181 -11.68 37.01 -28.49
N GLY A 182 -10.93 36.04 -27.96
CA GLY A 182 -10.05 35.21 -28.78
C GLY A 182 -9.20 34.23 -28.00
N THR A 183 -9.59 32.95 -28.03
CA THR A 183 -8.79 31.75 -27.75
C THR A 183 -8.57 31.33 -26.29
N ALA A 184 -9.46 30.48 -25.76
CA ALA A 184 -9.09 29.30 -24.95
C ALA A 184 -10.34 28.46 -24.57
N ALA A 185 -11.04 27.93 -25.57
CA ALA A 185 -12.06 26.90 -25.35
C ALA A 185 -12.01 25.86 -26.47
N ALA A 186 -10.95 25.03 -26.46
CA ALA A 186 -10.93 23.77 -27.19
C ALA A 186 -9.86 22.84 -26.62
N ARG A 187 -10.28 21.60 -26.33
CA ARG A 187 -9.51 20.41 -25.87
C ARG A 187 -9.29 20.37 -24.35
N GLY A 188 -9.86 19.47 -23.56
CA GLY A 188 -10.34 18.11 -23.82
C GLY A 188 -9.29 17.08 -23.45
N LEU A 189 -9.61 16.25 -22.44
CA LEU A 189 -9.15 14.86 -22.19
C LEU A 189 -7.63 14.58 -22.00
N SER A 190 -7.32 13.95 -20.85
CA SER A 190 -6.13 13.21 -20.35
C SER A 190 -4.79 13.20 -21.11
N PRO A 191 -3.67 13.08 -20.36
CA PRO A 191 -2.98 11.78 -20.37
C PRO A 191 -2.26 11.37 -19.06
N ILE A 192 -2.45 10.09 -18.71
CA ILE A 192 -1.43 9.25 -18.06
C ILE A 192 -0.31 9.03 -19.10
N PHE A 193 0.95 9.09 -18.68
CA PHE A 193 2.19 9.01 -19.46
C PHE A 193 2.70 10.31 -20.11
N ARG A 194 3.70 10.93 -19.47
CA ARG A 194 5.01 11.14 -20.10
C ARG A 194 6.13 11.39 -19.06
N PRO A 195 7.35 10.87 -19.31
CA PRO A 195 8.52 11.04 -18.45
C PRO A 195 9.15 12.42 -18.65
N LEU A 196 9.82 12.88 -17.60
CA LEU A 196 10.69 14.07 -17.59
C LEU A 196 11.66 14.06 -18.76
N LEU A 197 11.52 15.02 -19.67
CA LEU A 197 12.54 15.40 -20.64
C LEU A 197 12.33 16.86 -21.09
N ILE A 198 13.48 17.53 -21.28
CA ILE A 198 13.73 18.82 -21.95
C ILE A 198 13.86 20.04 -21.04
N GLY A 199 15.13 20.38 -20.79
CA GLY A 199 15.60 21.77 -20.72
C GLY A 199 16.70 21.94 -21.77
N ALA A 200 16.32 22.23 -23.02
CA ALA A 200 17.23 22.69 -24.07
C ALA A 200 16.86 24.15 -24.39
N GLY A 201 17.65 25.09 -23.85
CA GLY A 201 17.62 26.50 -24.21
C GLY A 201 18.76 26.79 -25.20
N LEU A 202 18.38 27.10 -26.43
CA LEU A 202 19.22 27.58 -27.52
C LEU A 202 19.33 29.11 -27.45
N PHE A 203 20.53 29.62 -27.24
CA PHE A 203 21.07 30.90 -27.75
C PHE A 203 22.60 30.69 -27.78
N GLY A 204 23.38 30.91 -28.84
CA GLY A 204 23.19 31.68 -30.06
C GLY A 204 24.27 32.77 -30.14
N GLY A 205 25.40 32.47 -30.82
CA GLY A 205 26.48 33.41 -31.17
C GLY A 205 27.47 33.67 -30.02
N GLY A 206 28.79 33.70 -30.18
CA GLY A 206 29.66 33.83 -31.34
C GLY A 206 30.93 34.56 -30.86
N TYR A 207 32.03 34.38 -31.59
CA TYR A 207 33.29 35.15 -31.55
C TYR A 207 34.47 34.70 -30.66
N LEU A 208 35.58 34.45 -31.40
CA LEU A 208 37.03 34.67 -31.12
C LEU A 208 37.82 33.59 -30.34
N LEU A 209 38.77 32.91 -31.00
CA LEU A 209 40.22 33.22 -31.05
C LEU A 209 40.83 33.27 -29.64
N THR A 210 41.85 32.50 -29.26
CA THR A 210 43.22 32.52 -29.83
C THR A 210 44.08 31.39 -29.22
N ARG A 211 44.88 30.73 -30.09
CA ARG A 211 46.27 30.20 -29.96
C ARG A 211 46.92 29.77 -28.61
N ALA A 212 47.66 28.65 -28.75
CA ALA A 212 49.07 28.36 -28.36
C ALA A 212 49.38 28.30 -26.85
N MET A 213 50.32 27.49 -26.34
CA MET A 213 51.46 26.72 -26.87
C MET A 213 51.49 25.33 -26.21
#